data_AF-A0A139DGI9-F1
#
_entry.id   AF-A0A139DGI9-F1
#
_cell.length_a   1.000
_cell.length_b   1.000
_cell.length_c   1.000
_cell.angle_alpha   90.00
_cell.angle_beta   90.00
_cell.angle_gamma   90.00
#
_symmetry.space_group_name_H-M   'P 1'
#
loop_
_entity.id
_entity.type
_entity.pdbx_description
1 polymer ?
#
loop_
_entity_poly.entity_id
_entity_poly.type
_entity_poly.pdbx_seq_one_letter_code
_entity_poly.pdbx_strand_id
1 'polypeptide(L)'
;FSFHETIIKAGSEHTFWYKHHLEAVYCVAGNGRIKDLATGEVHEITDGTLYALDNHDKHTLYGGTEDMRLICAFNPPVTGQEVHDEDGAYLPDSSDN
;
A
#
# COMPACT_ATOMS: atom_id res chain seq x y z
N PHE A 1 15.18 -0.98 4.19
CA PHE A 1 13.75 -0.61 4.24
C PHE A 1 13.62 0.90 4.11
N SER A 2 12.49 1.39 3.59
CA SER A 2 12.11 2.82 3.56
C SER A 2 10.85 3.02 4.40
N PHE A 3 10.58 4.25 4.84
CA PHE A 3 9.49 4.55 5.76
C PHE A 3 8.79 5.85 5.39
N HIS A 4 7.47 5.79 5.28
CA HIS A 4 6.67 6.88 4.72
C HIS A 4 5.40 7.11 5.52
N GLU A 5 4.97 8.36 5.57
CA GLU A 5 3.59 8.69 5.90
C GLU A 5 2.84 8.97 4.59
N THR A 6 1.81 8.18 4.32
CA THR A 6 0.95 8.28 3.15
C THR A 6 -0.45 8.71 3.55
N ILE A 7 -1.03 9.66 2.83
CA ILE A 7 -2.41 10.10 3.03
C ILE A 7 -3.27 9.53 1.91
N ILE A 8 -4.24 8.69 2.26
CA ILE A 8 -5.28 8.22 1.33
C ILE A 8 -6.50 9.11 1.52
N LYS A 9 -7.00 9.70 0.43
CA LYS A 9 -8.10 10.66 0.49
C LYS A 9 -9.43 9.96 0.74
N ALA A 10 -10.30 10.58 1.53
CA ALA A 10 -11.66 10.11 1.74
C ALA A 10 -12.37 9.87 0.38
N GLY A 11 -13.01 8.71 0.25
CA GLY A 11 -13.70 8.29 -0.97
C GLY A 11 -12.82 7.97 -2.17
N SER A 12 -11.48 7.98 -2.04
CA SER A 12 -10.59 7.58 -3.13
C SER A 12 -10.48 6.06 -3.24
N GLU A 13 -10.08 5.60 -4.42
CA GLU A 13 -9.85 4.18 -4.72
C GLU A 13 -8.53 4.04 -5.44
N HIS A 14 -7.68 3.13 -4.94
CA HIS A 14 -6.37 2.86 -5.50
C HIS A 14 -6.13 1.37 -5.55
N THR A 15 -5.75 0.85 -6.71
CA THR A 15 -5.32 -0.55 -6.85
C THR A 15 -3.81 -0.58 -6.95
N PHE A 16 -3.18 -1.42 -6.13
CA PHE A 16 -1.74 -1.56 -6.06
C PHE A 16 -1.33 -3.02 -6.19
N TRP A 17 -0.14 -3.24 -6.73
CA TRP A 17 0.49 -4.56 -6.76
C TRP A 17 2.01 -4.48 -6.67
N TYR A 18 2.55 -4.51 -5.46
CA TYR A 18 3.99 -4.41 -5.22
C TYR A 18 4.70 -5.75 -5.45
N LYS A 19 4.97 -6.10 -6.71
CA LYS A 19 5.64 -7.37 -7.10
C LYS A 19 7.06 -7.54 -6.56
N HIS A 20 7.71 -6.44 -6.18
CA HIS A 20 9.14 -6.40 -5.84
C HIS A 20 9.41 -5.92 -4.40
N HIS A 21 8.37 -5.56 -3.66
CA HIS A 21 8.48 -5.09 -2.29
C HIS A 21 7.45 -5.80 -1.43
N LEU A 22 7.85 -6.10 -0.20
CA LEU A 22 6.93 -6.36 0.89
C LEU A 22 6.58 -5.03 1.54
N GLU A 23 5.32 -4.85 1.90
CA GLU A 23 4.83 -3.66 2.60
C GLU A 23 4.16 -4.05 3.91
N ALA A 24 4.48 -3.35 4.99
CA ALA A 24 3.70 -3.34 6.22
C ALA A 24 3.13 -1.94 6.43
N VAL A 25 1.84 -1.87 6.76
CA VAL A 25 1.12 -0.61 6.88
C VAL A 25 0.39 -0.56 8.21
N TYR A 26 0.57 0.55 8.92
CA TYR A 26 -0.09 0.84 10.18
C TYR A 26 -0.94 2.11 10.05
N CYS A 27 -2.24 2.00 10.33
CA CYS A 27 -3.13 3.15 10.31
C CYS A 27 -3.06 3.92 11.63
N VAL A 28 -2.81 5.24 11.54
CA VAL A 28 -2.71 6.13 12.72
C VAL A 28 -3.84 7.16 12.79
N ALA A 29 -4.70 7.25 11.77
CA ALA A 29 -5.90 8.07 11.76
C ALA A 29 -6.81 7.75 10.56
N GLY A 30 -8.09 8.09 10.68
CA GLY A 30 -9.10 7.96 9.62
C GLY A 30 -9.66 6.55 9.51
N ASN A 31 -10.41 6.32 8.42
CA ASN A 31 -11.06 5.05 8.16
C ASN A 31 -11.06 4.70 6.67
N GLY A 32 -11.09 3.41 6.38
CA GLY A 32 -11.20 2.88 5.03
C GLY A 32 -11.25 1.36 5.05
N ARG A 33 -10.92 0.73 3.94
CA ARG A 33 -10.86 -0.73 3.84
C ARG A 33 -9.89 -1.17 2.77
N ILE A 34 -9.37 -2.38 2.92
CA ILE A 34 -8.54 -3.06 1.92
C ILE A 34 -9.26 -4.29 1.42
N LYS A 35 -9.22 -4.51 0.12
CA LYS A 35 -9.73 -5.72 -0.53
C LYS A 35 -8.57 -6.48 -1.15
N ASP A 36 -8.40 -7.74 -0.76
CA ASP A 36 -7.54 -8.67 -1.49
C ASP A 36 -8.24 -9.09 -2.79
N LEU A 37 -7.59 -8.88 -3.93
CA LEU A 37 -8.14 -9.20 -5.23
C LEU A 37 -8.00 -10.68 -5.62
N ALA A 38 -7.16 -11.45 -4.93
CA ALA A 38 -7.07 -12.90 -5.13
C ALA A 38 -8.23 -13.64 -4.46
N THR A 39 -8.57 -13.27 -3.22
CA THR A 39 -9.61 -13.94 -2.43
C THR A 39 -10.97 -13.22 -2.48
N GLY A 40 -10.96 -11.91 -2.74
CA GLY A 40 -12.13 -11.06 -2.63
C GLY A 40 -12.47 -10.64 -1.20
N GLU A 41 -11.68 -11.06 -0.20
CA GLU A 41 -11.88 -10.70 1.20
C GLU A 41 -11.67 -9.19 1.40
N VAL A 42 -12.47 -8.60 2.30
CA VAL A 42 -12.44 -7.17 2.60
C VAL A 42 -12.25 -6.99 4.10
N HIS A 43 -11.23 -6.20 4.45
CA HIS A 43 -10.89 -5.87 5.84
C HIS A 43 -11.06 -4.37 6.05
N GLU A 44 -11.75 -4.01 7.13
CA GLU A 44 -11.87 -2.62 7.55
C GLU A 44 -10.55 -2.12 8.15
N ILE A 45 -10.20 -0.88 7.87
CA ILE A 45 -9.01 -0.21 8.38
C ILE A 45 -9.44 0.98 9.21
N THR A 46 -9.01 0.99 10.46
CA THR A 46 -9.22 2.06 11.45
C THR A 46 -7.92 2.32 12.20
N ASP A 47 -7.87 3.38 13.02
CA ASP A 47 -6.71 3.65 13.87
C ASP A 47 -6.29 2.42 14.67
N GLY A 48 -5.00 2.08 14.62
CA GLY A 48 -4.43 0.88 15.23
C GLY A 48 -4.44 -0.37 14.35
N THR A 49 -5.08 -0.34 13.18
CA THR A 49 -5.07 -1.47 12.25
C THR A 49 -3.68 -1.62 11.60
N LEU A 50 -3.15 -2.84 11.63
CA LEU A 50 -1.96 -3.24 10.90
C LEU A 50 -2.33 -4.27 9.84
N TYR A 51 -1.86 -4.08 8.61
CA TYR A 51 -1.85 -5.14 7.60
C TYR A 51 -0.46 -5.26 6.96
N ALA A 52 -0.16 -6.44 6.44
CA ALA A 52 1.07 -6.73 5.74
C ALA A 52 0.75 -7.45 4.43
N LEU A 53 1.45 -7.05 3.36
CA LEU A 53 1.35 -7.64 2.02
C LEU A 53 2.54 -8.56 1.81
N ASP A 54 2.58 -9.64 2.58
CA ASP A 54 3.72 -10.56 2.68
C ASP A 54 3.85 -11.50 1.47
N ASN A 55 2.80 -11.62 0.65
CA ASN A 55 2.77 -12.46 -0.54
C ASN A 55 2.68 -11.64 -1.84
N HIS A 56 3.08 -10.37 -1.80
CA HIS A 56 2.92 -9.42 -2.92
C HIS A 56 1.46 -9.32 -3.38
N ASP A 57 0.55 -9.22 -2.41
CA ASP A 57 -0.89 -9.31 -2.62
C ASP A 57 -1.39 -8.14 -3.48
N LYS A 58 -2.04 -8.46 -4.60
CA LYS A 58 -2.74 -7.47 -5.42
C LYS A 58 -4.00 -7.05 -4.66
N HIS A 59 -4.12 -5.76 -4.36
CA HIS A 59 -5.19 -5.27 -3.49
C HIS A 59 -5.72 -3.93 -3.96
N THR A 60 -6.95 -3.63 -3.55
CA THR A 60 -7.55 -2.30 -3.68
C THR A 60 -7.74 -1.68 -2.32
N LEU A 61 -7.20 -0.48 -2.14
CA LEU A 61 -7.36 0.34 -0.96
C LEU A 61 -8.43 1.40 -1.22
N TYR A 62 -9.44 1.41 -0.36
CA TYR A 62 -10.56 2.34 -0.44
C TYR A 62 -10.49 3.32 0.73
N GLY A 63 -10.37 4.60 0.42
CA GLY A 63 -10.55 5.67 1.40
C GLY A 63 -11.99 5.68 1.90
N GLY A 64 -12.17 5.76 3.22
CA GLY A 64 -13.48 5.78 3.85
C GLY A 64 -14.11 7.17 3.83
N THR A 65 -14.73 7.52 4.95
CA THR A 65 -15.39 8.82 5.12
C THR A 65 -14.44 9.94 5.54
N GLU A 66 -13.27 9.58 6.05
CA GLU A 66 -12.20 10.48 6.49
C GLU A 66 -10.88 10.12 5.79
N ASP A 67 -9.99 11.11 5.64
CA ASP A 67 -8.64 10.86 5.11
C ASP A 67 -7.89 9.88 6.03
N MET A 68 -7.32 8.82 5.45
CA MET A 68 -6.50 7.87 6.19
C MET A 68 -5.07 8.37 6.27
N ARG A 69 -4.45 8.25 7.43
CA ARG A 69 -3.00 8.46 7.61
C ARG A 69 -2.35 7.12 7.88
N LEU A 70 -1.53 6.69 6.92
CA LEU A 70 -0.93 5.37 6.90
C LEU A 70 0.59 5.49 7.03
N ILE A 71 1.14 4.74 7.96
CA ILE A 71 2.57 4.60 8.17
C ILE A 71 3.01 3.33 7.46
N CYS A 72 3.75 3.50 6.35
CA CYS A 72 4.13 2.42 5.45
C CYS A 72 5.63 2.12 5.56
N ALA A 73 5.97 0.85 5.71
CA ALA A 73 7.33 0.34 5.65
C ALA A 73 7.48 -0.61 4.47
N PHE A 74 8.44 -0.32 3.58
CA PHE A 74 8.72 -1.15 2.40
C PHE A 74 10.08 -1.85 2.52
N ASN A 75 10.14 -3.10 2.06
CA ASN A 75 11.36 -3.87 1.94
C ASN A 75 11.41 -4.68 0.62
N PRO A 76 12.40 -4.47 -0.26
CA PRO A 76 13.49 -3.47 -0.21
C PRO A 76 12.98 -2.02 -0.14
N PRO A 77 13.82 -1.01 0.17
CA PRO A 77 13.37 0.39 0.22
C PRO A 77 12.87 0.88 -1.14
N VAL A 78 11.81 1.69 -1.14
CA VAL A 78 11.39 2.51 -2.28
C VAL A 78 12.51 3.52 -2.57
N THR A 79 12.90 3.65 -3.84
CA THR A 79 14.08 4.41 -4.29
C THR A 79 13.73 5.76 -4.90
N GLY A 80 12.48 5.97 -5.30
CA GLY A 80 12.04 7.17 -6.01
C GLY A 80 12.49 7.23 -7.48
N GLN A 81 13.25 6.23 -7.94
CA GLN A 81 13.55 6.01 -9.36
C GLN A 81 12.63 4.95 -9.98
N GLU A 82 11.83 4.29 -9.15
CA GLU A 82 10.86 3.30 -9.56
C GLU A 82 9.74 3.97 -10.36
N VAL A 83 9.54 3.50 -11.59
CA VAL A 83 8.43 3.92 -12.43
C VAL A 83 7.20 3.13 -12.00
N HIS A 84 6.11 3.83 -11.65
CA HIS A 84 4.79 3.20 -11.51
C HIS A 84 4.38 2.62 -12.85
N ASP A 85 4.33 1.29 -12.95
CA ASP A 85 3.74 0.62 -14.11
C ASP A 85 2.20 0.74 -14.08
N GLU A 86 1.54 0.22 -15.11
CA GLU A 86 0.06 0.26 -15.21
C GLU A 86 -0.65 -0.48 -14.05
N ASP A 87 0.07 -1.32 -13.30
CA ASP A 87 -0.41 -2.01 -12.09
C ASP A 87 -0.08 -1.24 -10.78
N GLY A 88 0.56 -0.08 -10.87
CA GLY A 88 0.98 0.74 -9.72
C GLY A 88 2.21 0.20 -8.97
N ALA A 89 2.97 -0.73 -9.58
CA ALA A 89 4.13 -1.35 -8.97
C ALA A 89 5.36 -0.42 -9.02
N TYR A 90 6.21 -0.50 -8.01
CA TYR A 90 7.55 0.07 -8.05
C TYR A 90 8.51 -0.92 -8.75
N LEU A 91 9.05 -0.54 -9.91
CA LEU A 91 10.01 -1.37 -10.66
C LEU A 91 11.44 -1.20 -10.13
N PRO A 92 12.22 -2.29 -9.99
CA PRO A 92 13.58 -2.21 -9.48
C PRO A 92 14.45 -1.28 -10.34
N ASP A 93 15.36 -0.56 -9.69
CA ASP A 93 16.35 0.26 -10.38
C ASP A 93 17.23 -0.63 -11.26
N SER A 94 17.35 -0.27 -12.53
CA SER A 94 18.10 -1.03 -13.55
C SER A 94 19.61 -0.69 -13.56
N SER A 95 20.06 0.09 -12.58
CA SER A 95 21.43 0.63 -12.51
C SER A 95 22.49 -0.34 -11.98
N ASP A 96 22.12 -1.56 -11.58
CA ASP A 96 23.06 -2.63 -11.24
C ASP A 96 23.22 -3.62 -12.42
N ASN A 97 24.10 -3.27 -13.37
CA ASN A 97 24.76 -4.22 -14.28
C ASN A 97 26.21 -3.82 -14.56
#